data_AF-A0A7W0G5N0-F1
#
_entry.id   AF-A0A7W0G5N0-F1
#
_cell.length_a   1.000
_cell.length_b   1.000
_cell.length_c   1.000
_cell.angle_alpha   90.00
_cell.angle_beta   90.00
_cell.angle_gamma   90.00
#
_symmetry.space_group_name_H-M   'P 1'
#
loop_
_entity.id
_entity.type
_entity.pdbx_description
1 polymer ?
#
loop_
_entity_poly.entity_id
_entity_poly.type
_entity_poly.pdbx_seq_one_letter_code
_entity_poly.pdbx_strand_id
1 'polypeptide(L)'
;LYTAFVLMSRIDIGIRYYLPAFPFLFILGGALLDYLLSSRRARRAGAAAAFVLLAWVGVEALRAYPDQMSYMNQLAWSRPHWHYLSDSNVEWGDDMRGLAEYLKARGETRVRAATLGGYATLKHYGVESLDLMAPTDVRLPETRYVAIGASFLNGSTVPAREIRGRKLTEEERVNLFDDYRRRAPEAVIGGSIYIFREHE
;
A
#
# COMPACT_ATOMS: atom_id res chain seq x y z
N LEU A 1 -22.56 19.47 5.17
CA LEU A 1 -23.47 18.30 5.19
C LEU A 1 -22.80 17.03 4.66
N TYR A 2 -22.39 16.98 3.39
CA TYR A 2 -21.72 15.80 2.81
C TYR A 2 -20.47 15.35 3.58
N THR A 3 -19.52 16.26 3.87
CA THR A 3 -18.34 15.93 4.68
C THR A 3 -18.70 15.35 6.04
N ALA A 4 -19.69 15.93 6.73
CA ALA A 4 -20.14 15.40 8.02
C ALA A 4 -20.74 14.00 7.89
N PHE A 5 -21.55 13.77 6.84
CA PHE A 5 -22.11 12.44 6.56
C PHE A 5 -21.02 11.39 6.30
N VAL A 6 -20.00 11.73 5.50
CA VAL A 6 -18.87 10.82 5.22
C VAL A 6 -18.08 10.54 6.50
N LEU A 7 -17.76 11.55 7.31
CA LEU A 7 -17.02 11.38 8.58
C LEU A 7 -17.80 10.60 9.64
N MET A 8 -19.14 10.59 9.58
CA MET A 8 -20.00 9.83 10.49
C MET A 8 -20.35 8.43 9.95
N SER A 9 -19.95 8.11 8.72
CA SER A 9 -20.19 6.82 8.11
C SER A 9 -19.33 5.72 8.76
N ARG A 10 -19.89 4.52 8.86
CA ARG A 10 -19.15 3.31 9.29
C ARG A 10 -18.45 2.60 8.13
N ILE A 11 -18.57 3.11 6.92
CA ILE A 11 -17.95 2.51 5.74
C ILE A 11 -16.50 2.97 5.66
N ASP A 12 -15.57 2.03 5.83
CA ASP A 12 -14.13 2.30 5.83
C ASP A 12 -13.45 1.75 4.57
N ILE A 13 -13.81 2.31 3.40
CA ILE A 13 -13.11 2.03 2.12
C ILE A 13 -12.25 3.26 1.71
N GLY A 14 -11.82 4.02 2.73
CA GLY A 14 -10.94 5.17 2.61
C GLY A 14 -11.54 6.38 1.87
N ILE A 15 -10.65 7.17 1.27
CA ILE A 15 -10.97 8.48 0.66
C ILE A 15 -11.86 8.41 -0.58
N ARG A 16 -12.13 7.21 -1.10
CA ARG A 16 -12.95 6.99 -2.31
C ARG A 16 -14.34 7.60 -2.19
N TYR A 17 -14.95 7.50 -1.01
CA TYR A 17 -16.24 8.14 -0.73
C TYR A 17 -16.19 9.64 -0.61
N TYR A 18 -15.00 10.24 -0.51
CA TYR A 18 -14.81 11.69 -0.42
C TYR A 18 -14.34 12.31 -1.75
N LEU A 19 -13.99 11.50 -2.76
CA LEU A 19 -13.59 11.98 -4.10
C LEU A 19 -14.56 13.01 -4.70
N PRO A 20 -15.90 12.88 -4.58
CA PRO A 20 -16.83 13.90 -5.08
C PRO A 20 -16.68 15.28 -4.44
N ALA A 21 -16.07 15.41 -3.25
CA ALA A 21 -15.82 16.71 -2.62
C ALA A 21 -14.60 17.44 -3.21
N PHE A 22 -13.64 16.72 -3.79
CA PHE A 22 -12.36 17.29 -4.23
C PHE A 22 -12.50 18.44 -5.25
N PRO A 23 -13.35 18.35 -6.30
CA PRO A 23 -13.53 19.47 -7.23
C PRO A 23 -13.94 20.77 -6.53
N PHE A 24 -14.84 20.69 -5.55
CA PHE A 24 -15.28 21.84 -4.78
C PHE A 24 -14.18 22.39 -3.87
N LEU A 25 -13.38 21.52 -3.26
CA LEU A 25 -12.22 21.91 -2.47
C LEU A 25 -11.14 22.58 -3.32
N PHE A 26 -10.91 22.11 -4.54
CA PHE A 26 -9.98 22.72 -5.49
C PHE A 26 -10.45 24.11 -5.94
N ILE A 27 -11.75 24.26 -6.26
CA ILE A 27 -12.33 25.56 -6.60
C ILE A 27 -12.21 26.53 -5.41
N LEU A 28 -12.54 26.06 -4.19
CA LEU A 28 -12.41 26.86 -2.97
C LEU A 28 -10.96 27.28 -2.71
N GLY A 29 -10.00 26.37 -2.89
CA GLY A 29 -8.58 26.66 -2.77
C GLY A 29 -8.09 27.69 -3.80
N GLY A 30 -8.55 27.58 -5.05
CA GLY A 30 -8.27 28.55 -6.11
C GLY A 30 -8.86 29.92 -5.82
N ALA A 31 -10.12 29.99 -5.38
CA ALA A 31 -10.79 31.23 -4.99
C ALA A 31 -10.10 31.90 -3.79
N LEU A 32 -9.65 31.11 -2.80
CA LEU A 32 -8.88 31.62 -1.68
C LEU A 32 -7.53 32.19 -2.14
N LEU A 33 -6.83 31.49 -3.02
CA LEU A 33 -5.57 31.97 -3.58
C LEU A 33 -5.77 33.29 -4.35
N ASP A 34 -6.78 33.38 -5.21
CA ASP A 34 -7.12 34.59 -5.97
C ASP A 34 -7.42 35.78 -5.03
N TYR A 35 -8.22 35.55 -3.99
CA TYR A 35 -8.50 36.55 -2.96
C TYR A 35 -7.21 37.05 -2.27
N LEU A 36 -6.32 36.13 -1.88
CA LEU A 36 -5.06 36.48 -1.23
C LEU A 36 -4.13 37.26 -2.16
N LEU A 37 -4.07 36.91 -3.45
CA LEU A 37 -3.22 37.57 -4.44
C LEU A 37 -3.75 38.96 -4.84
N SER A 38 -5.07 39.14 -4.84
CA SER A 38 -5.71 40.43 -5.10
C SER A 38 -5.57 41.43 -3.94
N SER A 39 -5.31 40.95 -2.73
CA SER A 39 -5.09 41.80 -1.55
C SER A 39 -3.68 42.38 -1.49
N ARG A 40 -3.55 43.72 -1.53
CA ARG A 40 -2.23 44.40 -1.42
C ARG A 40 -1.45 44.02 -0.15
N ARG A 41 -2.14 43.75 0.97
CA ARG A 41 -1.53 43.37 2.25
C ARG A 41 -1.15 41.89 2.31
N ALA A 42 -1.99 41.01 1.77
CA ALA A 42 -1.79 39.56 1.88
C ALA A 42 -1.04 38.94 0.71
N ARG A 43 -0.93 39.62 -0.45
CA ARG A 43 -0.37 39.06 -1.69
C ARG A 43 0.98 38.38 -1.54
N ARG A 44 1.93 39.02 -0.83
CA ARG A 44 3.27 38.43 -0.62
C ARG A 44 3.20 37.15 0.20
N ALA A 45 2.43 37.15 1.29
CA ALA A 45 2.25 35.99 2.15
C ALA A 45 1.48 34.87 1.43
N GLY A 46 0.42 35.20 0.68
CA GLY A 46 -0.34 34.24 -0.12
C GLY A 46 0.50 33.61 -1.22
N ALA A 47 1.27 34.41 -1.96
CA ALA A 47 2.19 33.89 -2.98
C ALA A 47 3.28 33.00 -2.38
N ALA A 48 3.88 33.41 -1.25
CA ALA A 48 4.88 32.60 -0.56
C ALA A 48 4.30 31.28 -0.04
N ALA A 49 3.12 31.30 0.58
CA ALA A 49 2.44 30.10 1.05
C ALA A 49 2.12 29.14 -0.12
N ALA A 50 1.59 29.67 -1.23
CA ALA A 50 1.32 28.87 -2.42
C ALA A 50 2.60 28.24 -2.99
N PHE A 51 3.67 29.03 -3.10
CA PHE A 51 4.98 28.53 -3.55
C PHE A 51 5.51 27.42 -2.65
N VAL A 52 5.47 27.61 -1.32
CA VAL A 52 5.93 26.61 -0.35
C VAL A 52 5.11 25.33 -0.45
N LEU A 53 3.78 25.42 -0.54
CA LEU A 53 2.90 24.25 -0.66
C LEU A 53 3.12 23.50 -1.99
N LEU A 54 3.29 24.21 -3.10
CA LEU A 54 3.58 23.59 -4.39
C LEU A 54 4.97 22.94 -4.41
N ALA A 55 5.98 23.62 -3.87
CA ALA A 55 7.32 23.07 -3.72
C ALA A 55 7.32 21.83 -2.81
N TRP A 56 6.56 21.86 -1.72
CA TRP A 56 6.37 20.71 -0.83
C TRP A 56 5.79 19.51 -1.58
N VAL A 57 4.68 19.69 -2.29
CA VAL A 57 4.05 18.61 -3.07
C VAL A 57 5.00 18.09 -4.15
N GLY A 58 5.75 18.97 -4.83
CA GLY A 58 6.74 18.57 -5.83
C GLY A 58 7.89 17.75 -5.23
N VAL A 59 8.44 18.17 -4.09
CA VAL A 59 9.50 17.43 -3.39
C VAL A 59 9.00 16.07 -2.93
N GLU A 60 7.77 15.99 -2.40
CA GLU A 60 7.19 14.72 -1.97
C GLU A 60 6.89 13.78 -3.14
N ALA A 61 6.38 14.30 -4.26
CA ALA A 61 6.20 13.50 -5.47
C ALA A 61 7.53 12.93 -6.01
N LEU A 62 8.60 13.72 -5.96
CA LEU A 62 9.95 13.28 -6.36
C LEU A 62 10.52 12.23 -5.39
N ARG A 63 10.31 12.41 -4.07
CA ARG A 63 10.76 11.46 -3.05
C ARG A 63 10.00 10.13 -3.11
N ALA A 64 8.72 10.19 -3.47
CA ALA A 64 7.86 9.02 -3.61
C ALA A 64 8.05 8.31 -4.95
N TYR A 65 8.76 8.88 -5.92
CA TYR A 65 8.98 8.22 -7.21
C TYR A 65 10.04 7.11 -7.09
N PRO A 66 9.83 5.91 -7.65
CA PRO A 66 8.66 5.48 -8.45
C PRO A 66 7.49 4.91 -7.63
N ASP A 67 7.68 4.74 -6.32
CA ASP A 67 6.81 4.02 -5.39
C ASP A 67 5.63 4.86 -4.83
N GLN A 68 4.88 5.50 -5.71
CA GLN A 68 3.86 6.48 -5.32
C GLN A 68 2.67 5.88 -4.56
N MET A 69 2.36 4.60 -4.78
CA MET A 69 1.26 3.93 -4.06
C MET A 69 1.58 3.74 -2.57
N SER A 70 2.83 3.48 -2.21
CA SER A 70 3.22 3.25 -0.82
C SER A 70 3.51 4.55 -0.06
N TYR A 71 3.42 5.70 -0.75
CA TYR A 71 3.62 7.01 -0.15
C TYR A 71 2.61 7.32 0.95
N MET A 72 3.13 7.77 2.10
CA MET A 72 2.35 8.39 3.17
C MET A 72 3.00 9.72 3.52
N ASN A 73 2.17 10.69 3.92
CA ASN A 73 2.67 11.99 4.37
C ASN A 73 3.39 11.88 5.73
N GLN A 74 4.00 12.98 6.17
CA GLN A 74 4.85 13.08 7.35
C GLN A 74 4.12 12.82 8.67
N LEU A 75 2.78 12.79 8.68
CA LEU A 75 2.00 12.41 9.86
C LEU A 75 2.06 10.90 10.10
N ALA A 76 2.34 10.10 9.06
CA ALA A 76 2.65 8.68 9.17
C ALA A 76 4.12 8.51 9.61
N TRP A 77 4.37 8.76 10.89
CA TRP A 77 5.72 8.89 11.44
C TRP A 77 6.41 7.54 11.72
N SER A 78 5.67 6.45 11.88
CA SER A 78 6.20 5.12 12.18
C SER A 78 6.32 4.25 10.93
N ARG A 79 7.41 3.47 10.85
CA ARG A 79 7.57 2.44 9.83
C ARG A 79 7.31 1.05 10.43
N PRO A 80 6.77 0.11 9.63
CA PRO A 80 6.36 0.28 8.23
C PRO A 80 5.01 1.01 8.08
N HIS A 81 4.86 1.80 7.01
CA HIS A 81 3.72 2.71 6.83
C HIS A 81 2.36 2.00 6.67
N TRP A 82 2.36 0.73 6.24
CA TRP A 82 1.15 -0.07 6.10
C TRP A 82 0.42 -0.36 7.43
N HIS A 83 0.97 0.05 8.59
CA HIS A 83 0.20 0.09 9.83
C HIS A 83 -0.88 1.18 9.86
N TYR A 84 -0.69 2.29 9.16
CA TYR A 84 -1.63 3.42 9.17
C TYR A 84 -2.80 3.23 8.22
N LEU A 85 -2.48 2.87 6.99
CA LEU A 85 -3.45 2.65 5.93
C LEU A 85 -2.94 1.52 5.06
N SER A 86 -3.74 0.47 4.98
CA SER A 86 -3.45 -0.74 4.21
C SER A 86 -4.76 -1.27 3.66
N ASP A 87 -4.71 -2.34 2.86
CA ASP A 87 -5.69 -2.79 1.85
C ASP A 87 -5.29 -2.33 0.44
N SER A 88 -6.23 -2.07 -0.48
CA SER A 88 -5.95 -1.73 -1.88
C SER A 88 -5.39 -0.30 -2.07
N ASN A 89 -4.64 0.20 -1.08
CA ASN A 89 -4.06 1.54 -1.04
C ASN A 89 -2.53 1.54 -1.12
N VAL A 90 -1.86 0.47 -0.65
CA VAL A 90 -0.38 0.35 -0.69
C VAL A 90 0.07 -0.59 -1.81
N GLU A 91 -0.81 -1.48 -2.27
CA GLU A 91 -0.48 -2.58 -3.16
C GLU A 91 -1.62 -2.86 -4.14
N TRP A 92 -1.29 -2.92 -5.43
CA TRP A 92 -2.15 -3.41 -6.51
C TRP A 92 -1.35 -4.18 -7.59
N GLY A 93 -0.19 -4.72 -7.21
CA GLY A 93 0.63 -5.51 -8.13
C GLY A 93 1.55 -4.70 -9.06
N ASP A 94 1.64 -3.38 -8.92
CA ASP A 94 2.60 -2.55 -9.67
C ASP A 94 4.06 -2.98 -9.42
N ASP A 95 4.35 -3.47 -8.20
CA ASP A 95 5.69 -3.90 -7.78
C ASP A 95 6.06 -5.34 -8.20
N MET A 96 5.16 -6.04 -8.92
CA MET A 96 5.42 -7.43 -9.34
C MET A 96 6.60 -7.54 -10.30
N ARG A 97 6.85 -6.50 -11.10
CA ARG A 97 8.03 -6.45 -11.96
C ARG A 97 9.31 -6.43 -11.13
N GLY A 98 9.38 -5.55 -10.12
CA GLY A 98 10.52 -5.45 -9.22
C GLY A 98 10.76 -6.74 -8.43
N LEU A 99 9.68 -7.41 -8.00
CA LEU A 99 9.76 -8.74 -7.38
C LEU A 99 10.36 -9.78 -8.34
N ALA A 100 9.90 -9.83 -9.59
CA ALA A 100 10.44 -10.76 -10.58
C ALA A 100 11.91 -10.50 -10.89
N GLU A 101 12.31 -9.24 -11.04
CA GLU A 101 13.71 -8.83 -11.25
C GLU A 101 14.58 -9.25 -10.06
N TYR A 102 14.10 -9.03 -8.84
CA TYR A 102 14.78 -9.44 -7.60
C TYR A 102 15.05 -10.95 -7.55
N LEU A 103 14.03 -11.75 -7.86
CA LEU A 103 14.08 -13.22 -7.83
C LEU A 103 15.00 -13.78 -8.92
N LYS A 104 14.85 -13.29 -10.15
CA LYS A 104 15.68 -13.72 -11.30
C LYS A 104 17.16 -13.41 -11.10
N ALA A 105 17.49 -12.26 -10.52
CA ALA A 105 18.87 -11.90 -10.18
C ALA A 105 19.52 -12.90 -9.21
N ARG A 106 18.71 -13.72 -8.51
CA ARG A 106 19.13 -14.76 -7.58
C ARG A 106 18.91 -16.18 -8.11
N GLY A 107 18.56 -16.32 -9.40
CA GLY A 107 18.32 -17.61 -10.04
C GLY A 107 16.98 -18.26 -9.68
N GLU A 108 16.07 -17.51 -9.05
CA GLU A 108 14.77 -18.03 -8.62
C GLU A 108 13.70 -17.79 -9.69
N THR A 109 13.00 -18.85 -10.07
CA THR A 109 11.86 -18.79 -11.02
C THR A 109 10.52 -19.12 -10.35
N ARG A 110 10.53 -19.34 -9.03
CA ARG A 110 9.35 -19.64 -8.22
C ARG A 110 9.42 -18.91 -6.89
N VAL A 111 8.28 -18.49 -6.38
CA VAL A 111 8.17 -17.89 -5.05
C VAL A 111 6.85 -18.27 -4.41
N ARG A 112 6.86 -18.57 -3.11
CA ARG A 112 5.63 -18.63 -2.32
C ARG A 112 5.19 -17.21 -2.00
N ALA A 113 3.99 -16.83 -2.42
CA ALA A 113 3.55 -15.44 -2.30
C ALA A 113 2.10 -15.28 -1.84
N ALA A 114 1.87 -14.25 -1.04
CA ALA A 114 0.55 -13.69 -0.73
C ALA A 114 0.59 -12.21 -1.09
N THR A 115 0.15 -11.87 -2.30
CA THR A 115 0.22 -10.51 -2.85
C THR A 115 -1.03 -10.19 -3.68
N LEU A 116 -1.43 -8.92 -3.71
CA LEU A 116 -2.54 -8.46 -4.55
C LEU A 116 -2.11 -8.44 -6.01
N GLY A 117 -2.86 -9.14 -6.86
CA GLY A 117 -2.59 -9.25 -8.30
C GLY A 117 -1.39 -10.14 -8.68
N GLY A 118 -0.53 -10.53 -7.73
CA GLY A 118 0.70 -11.26 -8.05
C GLY A 118 0.51 -12.63 -8.69
N TYR A 119 -0.59 -13.33 -8.37
CA TYR A 119 -0.92 -14.61 -9.02
C TYR A 119 -1.14 -14.47 -10.54
N ALA A 120 -1.64 -13.33 -11.01
CA ALA A 120 -1.89 -13.07 -12.42
C ALA A 120 -0.67 -12.46 -13.11
N THR A 121 0.03 -11.53 -12.44
CA THR A 121 1.05 -10.69 -13.08
C THR A 121 2.46 -11.28 -13.00
N LEU A 122 2.81 -12.02 -11.94
CA LEU A 122 4.18 -12.50 -11.75
C LEU A 122 4.60 -13.52 -12.82
N LYS A 123 3.63 -14.35 -13.27
CA LYS A 123 3.81 -15.31 -14.36
C LYS A 123 4.16 -14.63 -15.69
N HIS A 124 3.64 -13.42 -15.95
CA HIS A 124 3.99 -12.65 -17.15
C HIS A 124 5.48 -12.29 -17.16
N TYR A 125 6.07 -12.09 -15.98
CA TYR A 125 7.49 -11.88 -15.82
C TYR A 125 8.30 -13.18 -15.73
N GLY A 126 7.72 -14.35 -16.02
CA GLY A 126 8.43 -15.63 -16.03
C GLY A 126 8.80 -16.16 -14.65
N VAL A 127 8.10 -15.71 -13.59
CA VAL A 127 8.22 -16.26 -12.24
C VAL A 127 6.87 -16.85 -11.84
N GLU A 128 6.88 -18.11 -11.42
CA GLU A 128 5.69 -18.81 -10.94
C GLU A 128 5.40 -18.44 -9.49
N SER A 129 4.18 -17.95 -9.24
CA SER A 129 3.68 -17.61 -7.90
C SER A 129 2.95 -18.80 -7.30
N LEU A 130 3.48 -19.34 -6.20
CA LEU A 130 2.84 -20.37 -5.40
C LEU A 130 2.00 -19.69 -4.33
N ASP A 131 0.68 -19.70 -4.50
CA ASP A 131 -0.24 -18.94 -3.66
C ASP A 131 -0.22 -19.44 -2.21
N LEU A 132 0.32 -18.63 -1.29
CA LEU A 132 0.26 -18.88 0.16
C LEU A 132 -1.17 -18.83 0.70
N MET A 133 -2.07 -18.23 -0.08
CA MET A 133 -3.50 -18.25 0.13
C MET A 133 -4.17 -19.39 -0.65
N ALA A 134 -3.46 -20.46 -1.02
CA ALA A 134 -4.10 -21.71 -1.45
C ALA A 134 -4.70 -22.48 -0.25
N PRO A 135 -5.65 -23.41 -0.47
CA PRO A 135 -6.13 -24.32 0.56
C PRO A 135 -5.00 -25.09 1.27
N THR A 136 -5.09 -25.25 2.59
CA THR A 136 -4.00 -25.80 3.43
C THR A 136 -3.68 -27.28 3.21
N ASP A 137 -4.53 -28.00 2.50
CA ASP A 137 -4.30 -29.38 2.06
C ASP A 137 -3.33 -29.47 0.87
N VAL A 138 -3.07 -28.35 0.20
CA VAL A 138 -2.06 -28.26 -0.86
C VAL A 138 -0.68 -28.06 -0.24
N ARG A 139 0.19 -29.06 -0.33
CA ARG A 139 1.60 -28.90 0.03
C ARG A 139 2.32 -28.11 -1.06
N LEU A 140 2.58 -26.83 -0.79
CA LEU A 140 3.37 -26.00 -1.69
C LEU A 140 4.84 -26.46 -1.71
N PRO A 141 5.51 -26.49 -2.88
CA PRO A 141 6.95 -26.67 -2.96
C PRO A 141 7.70 -25.67 -2.08
N GLU A 142 8.81 -26.12 -1.47
CA GLU A 142 9.71 -25.22 -0.75
C GLU A 142 10.37 -24.24 -1.74
N THR A 143 10.52 -23.00 -1.30
CA THR A 143 11.14 -21.92 -2.06
C THR A 143 12.09 -21.17 -1.15
N ARG A 144 13.23 -20.72 -1.69
CA ARG A 144 14.22 -19.92 -0.96
C ARG A 144 13.60 -18.66 -0.34
N TYR A 145 12.62 -18.07 -1.03
CA TYR A 145 11.95 -16.85 -0.64
C TYR A 145 10.44 -17.03 -0.47
N VAL A 146 9.89 -16.22 0.44
CA VAL A 146 8.47 -15.93 0.59
C VAL A 146 8.26 -14.42 0.36
N ALA A 147 7.29 -14.07 -0.49
CA ALA A 147 6.93 -12.67 -0.76
C ALA A 147 5.54 -12.36 -0.23
N ILE A 148 5.43 -11.40 0.69
CA ILE A 148 4.16 -11.04 1.32
C ILE A 148 3.90 -9.56 1.07
N GLY A 149 2.73 -9.28 0.49
CA GLY A 149 2.24 -7.94 0.27
C GLY A 149 1.90 -7.23 1.58
N ALA A 150 2.08 -5.92 1.62
CA ALA A 150 1.81 -5.05 2.76
C ALA A 150 0.38 -5.24 3.29
N SER A 151 -0.57 -5.50 2.39
CA SER A 151 -1.98 -5.69 2.74
C SER A 151 -2.27 -7.04 3.40
N PHE A 152 -1.50 -8.06 3.04
CA PHE A 152 -1.51 -9.35 3.73
C PHE A 152 -0.78 -9.28 5.07
N LEU A 153 0.35 -8.56 5.14
CA LEU A 153 1.03 -8.30 6.41
C LEU A 153 0.14 -7.49 7.36
N ASN A 154 -0.59 -6.48 6.89
CA ASN A 154 -1.54 -5.75 7.74
C ASN A 154 -2.71 -6.63 8.21
N GLY A 155 -3.15 -7.58 7.38
CA GLY A 155 -4.29 -8.46 7.67
C GLY A 155 -5.63 -7.94 7.12
N SER A 156 -5.64 -6.75 6.51
CA SER A 156 -6.83 -6.13 5.92
C SER A 156 -7.40 -6.93 4.74
N THR A 157 -6.55 -7.57 3.94
CA THR A 157 -6.96 -8.27 2.72
C THR A 157 -6.95 -9.80 2.86
N VAL A 158 -6.69 -10.34 4.05
CA VAL A 158 -6.77 -11.79 4.30
C VAL A 158 -8.25 -12.20 4.27
N PRO A 159 -8.73 -13.02 3.31
CA PRO A 159 -10.13 -13.39 3.24
C PRO A 159 -10.54 -14.31 4.41
N ALA A 160 -11.84 -14.42 4.66
CA ALA A 160 -12.38 -15.43 5.56
C ALA A 160 -11.95 -16.83 5.09
N ARG A 161 -11.41 -17.63 6.00
CA ARG A 161 -10.79 -18.91 5.65
C ARG A 161 -11.04 -19.97 6.72
N GLU A 162 -11.06 -21.21 6.24
CA GLU A 162 -11.13 -22.41 7.02
C GLU A 162 -9.79 -23.16 6.93
N ILE A 163 -9.23 -23.55 8.07
CA ILE A 163 -8.02 -24.36 8.14
C ILE A 163 -8.39 -25.67 8.83
N ARG A 164 -8.17 -26.79 8.13
CA ARG A 164 -8.45 -28.15 8.63
C ARG A 164 -9.86 -28.33 9.21
N GLY A 165 -10.89 -27.82 8.52
CA GLY A 165 -12.28 -27.97 8.97
C GLY A 165 -12.76 -26.89 9.96
N ARG A 166 -11.88 -25.97 10.37
CA ARG A 166 -12.19 -24.94 11.37
C ARG A 166 -12.10 -23.54 10.77
N LYS A 167 -13.21 -22.80 10.81
CA LYS A 167 -13.23 -21.39 10.44
C LYS A 167 -12.37 -20.60 11.42
N LEU A 168 -11.49 -19.76 10.87
CA LEU A 168 -10.68 -18.86 11.67
C LEU A 168 -11.57 -17.77 12.29
N THR A 169 -11.25 -17.38 13.53
CA THR A 169 -11.78 -16.15 14.11
C THR A 169 -11.23 -14.94 13.36
N GLU A 170 -11.84 -13.77 13.56
CA GLU A 170 -11.33 -12.54 12.96
C GLU A 170 -9.90 -12.23 13.42
N GLU A 171 -9.60 -12.46 14.70
CA GLU A 171 -8.27 -12.27 15.27
C GLU A 171 -7.23 -13.20 14.62
N GLU A 172 -7.56 -14.48 14.45
CA GLU A 172 -6.67 -15.44 13.79
C GLU A 172 -6.46 -15.10 12.31
N ARG A 173 -7.51 -14.64 11.62
CA ARG A 173 -7.45 -14.23 10.22
C ARG A 173 -6.56 -13.01 10.03
N VAL A 174 -6.77 -11.96 10.83
CA VAL A 174 -5.98 -10.72 10.76
C VAL A 174 -4.53 -10.99 11.11
N ASN A 175 -4.24 -11.93 12.01
CA ASN A 175 -2.89 -12.27 12.46
C ASN A 175 -2.26 -13.46 11.72
N LEU A 176 -2.79 -13.86 10.55
CA LEU A 176 -2.31 -15.02 9.80
C LEU A 176 -0.81 -14.95 9.47
N PHE A 177 -0.28 -13.74 9.26
CA PHE A 177 1.14 -13.50 8.94
C PHE A 177 1.92 -12.83 10.10
N ASP A 178 1.47 -12.97 11.36
CA ASP A 178 2.11 -12.29 12.50
C ASP A 178 3.58 -12.65 12.67
N ASP A 179 3.95 -13.91 12.44
CA ASP A 179 5.34 -14.37 12.49
C ASP A 179 6.24 -13.59 11.52
N TYR A 180 5.73 -13.23 10.34
CA TYR A 180 6.46 -12.44 9.35
C TYR A 180 6.57 -10.96 9.73
N ARG A 181 5.60 -10.40 10.46
CA ARG A 181 5.69 -9.01 10.96
C ARG A 181 6.83 -8.81 11.94
N ARG A 182 7.21 -9.87 12.67
CA ARG A 182 8.28 -9.86 13.67
C ARG A 182 9.66 -10.15 13.06
N ARG A 183 9.72 -10.56 11.80
CA ARG A 183 10.97 -10.84 11.08
C ARG A 183 11.45 -9.60 10.33
N ALA A 184 12.77 -9.44 10.27
CA ALA A 184 13.36 -8.49 9.34
C ALA A 184 13.21 -9.04 7.89
N PRO A 185 12.60 -8.29 6.96
CA PRO A 185 12.58 -8.68 5.56
C PRO A 185 14.01 -8.63 4.99
N GLU A 186 14.34 -9.54 4.07
CA GLU A 186 15.58 -9.47 3.30
C GLU A 186 15.56 -8.28 2.32
N ALA A 187 14.39 -8.00 1.75
CA ALA A 187 14.19 -6.89 0.85
C ALA A 187 12.74 -6.40 0.91
N VAL A 188 12.55 -5.12 0.58
CA VAL A 188 11.23 -4.52 0.39
C VAL A 188 11.19 -3.90 -1.01
N ILE A 189 10.26 -4.36 -1.84
CA ILE A 189 10.06 -3.86 -3.22
C ILE A 189 8.92 -2.86 -3.21
N GLY A 190 9.18 -1.65 -3.70
CA GLY A 190 8.21 -0.56 -3.84
C GLY A 190 7.53 -0.08 -2.56
N GLY A 191 8.05 -0.48 -1.40
CA GLY A 191 7.39 -0.27 -0.11
C GLY A 191 6.15 -1.15 0.11
N SER A 192 5.76 -1.98 -0.86
CA SER A 192 4.52 -2.76 -0.84
C SER A 192 4.74 -4.28 -0.74
N ILE A 193 5.86 -4.84 -1.19
CA ILE A 193 6.13 -6.29 -1.13
C ILE A 193 7.35 -6.56 -0.24
N TYR A 194 7.17 -7.40 0.77
CA TYR A 194 8.19 -7.77 1.75
C TYR A 194 8.67 -9.18 1.46
N ILE A 195 9.97 -9.33 1.22
CA ILE A 195 10.60 -10.60 0.88
C ILE A 195 11.32 -11.16 2.09
N PHE A 196 11.03 -12.41 2.43
CA PHE A 196 11.62 -13.14 3.55
C PHE A 196 12.37 -14.35 3.04
N ARG A 197 13.59 -14.57 3.56
CA ARG A 197 14.38 -15.78 3.27
C ARG A 197 13.94 -16.93 4.17
N GLU A 198 13.69 -18.08 3.57
CA GLU A 198 13.26 -19.31 4.24
C GLU A 198 14.37 -20.37 4.29
N HIS A 199 15.21 -20.43 3.25
CA HIS A 199 16.31 -21.39 3.13
C HIS A 199 17.58 -20.70 2.60
N GLU A 200 18.75 -21.26 2.91
CA GLU A 200 20.06 -20.77 2.44
C GLU A 200 20.37 -21.11 0.98
#